data_AF-A0A8X6I6A7-F1
#
_entry.id   AF-A0A8X6I6A7-F1
#
_cell.length_a   1.000
_cell.length_b   1.000
_cell.length_c   1.000
_cell.angle_alpha   90.00
_cell.angle_beta   90.00
_cell.angle_gamma   90.00
#
_symmetry.space_group_name_H-M   'P 1'
#
loop_
_entity.id
_entity.type
_entity.pdbx_description
1 polymer ?
#
loop_
_entity_poly.entity_id
_entity_poly.type
_entity_poly.pdbx_seq_one_letter_code
_entity_poly.pdbx_strand_id
1 'polypeptide(L)'
;MKVFLLTYRAIQPPFDLQDYAMQDGFPIEEFRLNDSRYDAIDNPDGLPNSVLFISDVQYEDNREITCIADNVEGSDETRAQLAVRVQETSMHSPKVTVSCDFTAIHRSPLLRLSLLQDQ
;
A
#
# COMPACT_ATOMS: atom_id res chain seq x y z
N MET A 1 -11.20 7.12 12.16
CA MET A 1 -9.96 6.43 11.78
C MET A 1 -10.21 5.83 10.41
N LYS A 2 -9.44 6.21 9.39
CA LYS A 2 -9.48 5.51 8.10
C LYS A 2 -8.23 4.67 7.99
N VAL A 3 -8.44 3.42 7.62
CA VAL A 3 -7.44 2.37 7.54
C VAL A 3 -7.41 1.92 6.10
N PHE A 4 -6.23 1.97 5.49
CA PHE A 4 -6.03 1.52 4.12
C PHE A 4 -5.09 0.34 4.12
N LEU A 5 -5.54 -0.73 3.47
CA LEU A 5 -4.76 -1.94 3.30
C LEU A 5 -4.46 -2.07 1.80
N LEU A 6 -3.18 -2.04 1.46
CA LEU A 6 -2.73 -2.50 0.15
C LEU A 6 -2.18 -3.90 0.31
N THR A 7 -2.81 -4.86 -0.36
CA THR A 7 -2.31 -6.24 -0.39
C THR A 7 -1.72 -6.52 -1.76
N TYR A 8 -0.56 -7.17 -1.79
CA TYR A 8 0.02 -7.66 -3.04
C TYR A 8 0.44 -9.09 -2.91
N ARG A 9 0.07 -9.92 -3.88
CA ARG A 9 0.31 -11.36 -3.85
C ARG A 9 1.12 -11.79 -5.07
N ALA A 10 2.12 -12.62 -4.84
CA ALA A 10 2.81 -13.34 -5.89
C ALA A 10 1.98 -14.52 -6.41
N ILE A 11 1.86 -14.61 -7.74
CA ILE A 11 0.99 -15.58 -8.42
C ILE A 11 1.79 -16.82 -8.87
N GLN A 12 3.13 -16.83 -8.79
CA GLN A 12 3.98 -17.96 -9.18
C GLN A 12 5.04 -18.35 -8.12
N PRO A 13 5.27 -19.65 -7.87
CA PRO A 13 6.38 -20.18 -7.05
C PRO A 13 7.75 -20.11 -7.79
N PRO A 14 8.90 -20.24 -7.10
CA PRO A 14 9.09 -20.60 -5.68
C PRO A 14 8.91 -19.43 -4.71
N PHE A 15 8.39 -19.75 -3.51
CA PHE A 15 7.80 -18.80 -2.56
C PHE A 15 8.77 -18.30 -1.48
N ASP A 16 10.08 -18.29 -1.72
CA ASP A 16 11.04 -17.55 -0.88
C ASP A 16 11.02 -16.07 -1.29
N LEU A 17 9.83 -15.47 -1.31
CA LEU A 17 9.63 -14.09 -1.72
C LEU A 17 9.69 -13.21 -0.49
N GLN A 18 10.66 -12.32 -0.47
CA GLN A 18 10.61 -11.17 0.41
C GLN A 18 9.77 -10.11 -0.29
N ASP A 19 8.61 -9.88 0.30
CA ASP A 19 7.64 -8.91 -0.17
C ASP A 19 7.82 -7.66 0.68
N TYR A 20 8.36 -6.59 0.08
CA TYR A 20 8.38 -5.28 0.72
C TYR A 20 7.73 -4.21 -0.15
N ALA A 21 6.99 -3.33 0.52
CA ALA A 21 6.47 -2.13 -0.09
C ALA A 21 7.53 -1.02 0.02
N MET A 22 7.60 -0.19 -1.02
CA MET A 22 8.37 1.03 -1.08
C MET A 22 7.45 2.21 -1.29
N GLN A 23 7.84 3.35 -0.73
CA GLN A 23 7.18 4.63 -0.91
C GLN A 23 8.24 5.66 -1.31
N ASP A 24 8.02 6.35 -2.42
CA ASP A 24 9.03 7.25 -3.03
C ASP A 24 10.42 6.60 -3.20
N GLY A 25 10.47 5.28 -3.40
CA GLY A 25 11.70 4.50 -3.57
C GLY A 25 12.40 4.04 -2.28
N PHE A 26 11.84 4.32 -1.10
CA PHE A 26 12.39 3.84 0.18
C PHE A 26 11.52 2.72 0.76
N PRO A 27 12.11 1.68 1.39
CA PRO A 27 11.34 0.64 2.07
C PRO A 27 10.38 1.23 3.11
N ILE A 28 9.17 0.67 3.22
CA ILE A 28 8.18 1.13 4.21
C ILE A 28 8.74 1.05 5.63
N GLU A 29 9.64 0.11 5.95
CA GLU A 29 10.31 0.08 7.25
C GLU A 29 11.00 1.41 7.60
N GLU A 30 11.60 2.10 6.64
CA GLU A 30 12.20 3.42 6.85
C GLU A 30 11.14 4.50 7.12
N PHE A 31 9.96 4.39 6.52
CA PHE A 31 8.84 5.29 6.85
C PHE A 31 8.25 4.98 8.22
N ARG A 32 8.12 3.71 8.60
CA ARG A 32 7.64 3.30 9.94
C ARG A 32 8.51 3.89 11.06
N LEU A 33 9.82 3.99 10.83
CA LEU A 33 10.74 4.60 11.79
C LEU A 33 10.51 6.10 11.97
N ASN A 34 10.02 6.79 10.94
CA ASN A 34 9.84 8.25 10.94
C ASN A 34 8.38 8.68 11.16
N ASP A 35 7.42 7.82 10.83
CA ASP A 35 5.99 8.05 10.94
C ASP A 35 5.29 6.74 11.33
N SER A 36 4.83 6.68 12.59
CA SER A 36 4.16 5.52 13.17
C SER A 36 2.80 5.20 12.54
N ARG A 37 2.31 6.04 11.62
CA ARG A 37 1.07 5.78 10.88
C ARG A 37 1.23 4.63 9.90
N TYR A 38 2.45 4.41 9.40
CA TYR A 38 2.81 3.33 8.50
C TYR A 38 3.01 2.05 9.30
N ASP A 39 2.49 0.95 8.75
CA ASP A 39 2.82 -0.38 9.18
C ASP A 39 2.89 -1.31 7.95
N ALA A 40 3.75 -2.31 8.03
CA ALA A 40 3.83 -3.39 7.05
C ALA A 40 3.71 -4.68 7.85
N ILE A 41 2.70 -5.48 7.52
CA ILE A 41 2.40 -6.72 8.21
C ILE A 41 2.57 -7.87 7.21
N ASP A 42 3.37 -8.86 7.60
CA ASP A 42 3.46 -10.14 6.89
C ASP A 42 2.13 -10.88 7.01
N ASN A 43 1.68 -11.53 5.93
CA ASN A 43 0.35 -12.13 5.96
C ASN A 43 0.24 -13.24 7.02
N PRO A 44 -0.74 -13.17 7.94
CA PRO A 44 -1.00 -14.22 8.92
C PRO A 44 -1.38 -15.59 8.34
N ASP A 45 -1.73 -15.68 7.04
CA ASP A 45 -2.09 -16.96 6.40
C ASP A 45 -0.88 -17.76 5.84
N GLY A 46 0.33 -17.22 5.94
CA GLY A 46 1.56 -17.86 5.45
C GLY A 46 1.76 -17.82 3.93
N LEU A 47 0.95 -17.08 3.18
CA LEU A 47 1.19 -16.78 1.77
C LEU A 47 2.18 -15.60 1.62
N PRO A 48 2.97 -15.57 0.52
CA PRO A 48 3.79 -14.41 0.18
C PRO A 48 2.88 -13.30 -0.34
N ASN A 49 2.42 -12.52 0.63
CA ASN A 49 1.87 -11.20 0.43
C ASN A 49 2.13 -10.38 1.68
N SER A 50 2.36 -9.09 1.48
CA SER A 50 2.44 -8.14 2.58
C SER A 50 1.27 -7.17 2.49
N VAL A 51 0.90 -6.63 3.65
CA VAL A 51 -0.13 -5.63 3.78
C VAL A 51 0.51 -4.32 4.21
N LEU A 52 0.43 -3.29 3.35
CA LEU A 52 0.74 -1.92 3.76
C LEU A 52 -0.49 -1.32 4.43
N PHE A 53 -0.32 -0.93 5.69
CA PHE A 53 -1.31 -0.26 6.50
C PHE A 53 -0.91 1.20 6.72
N ILE A 54 -1.86 2.12 6.47
CA ILE A 54 -1.69 3.54 6.78
C ILE A 54 -2.86 3.98 7.65
N SER A 55 -2.57 4.32 8.91
CA SER A 55 -3.54 4.92 9.83
C SER A 55 -3.57 6.43 9.70
N ASP A 56 -4.76 7.02 9.94
CA ASP A 56 -4.95 8.47 9.89
C ASP A 56 -4.38 9.09 8.61
N VAL A 57 -4.90 8.64 7.45
CA VAL A 57 -4.40 9.10 6.15
C VAL A 57 -4.58 10.59 5.96
N GLN A 58 -3.51 11.23 5.50
CA GLN A 58 -3.38 12.66 5.29
C GLN A 58 -3.17 12.97 3.81
N TYR A 59 -3.32 14.24 3.44
CA TYR A 59 -3.19 14.66 2.05
C TYR A 59 -1.77 14.45 1.52
N GLU A 60 -0.77 14.51 2.39
CA GLU A 60 0.65 14.27 2.12
C GLU A 60 0.92 12.82 1.70
N ASP A 61 -0.03 11.91 1.92
CA ASP A 61 0.05 10.52 1.49
C ASP A 61 -0.29 10.29 0.01
N ASN A 62 -0.59 11.37 -0.73
CA ASN A 62 -0.72 11.36 -2.19
C ASN A 62 0.62 11.09 -2.91
N ARG A 63 0.96 9.81 -3.11
CA ARG A 63 2.23 9.42 -3.76
C ARG A 63 2.20 8.05 -4.43
N GLU A 64 3.28 7.76 -5.14
CA GLU A 64 3.52 6.45 -5.75
C GLU A 64 3.91 5.44 -4.67
N ILE A 65 3.24 4.30 -4.71
CA ILE A 65 3.56 3.12 -3.93
C ILE A 65 4.06 2.05 -4.90
N THR A 66 5.20 1.46 -4.55
CA THR A 66 5.83 0.39 -5.32
C THR A 66 5.87 -0.86 -4.46
N CYS A 67 5.35 -1.97 -4.98
CA CYS A 67 5.45 -3.27 -4.35
C CYS A 67 6.47 -4.09 -5.12
N ILE A 68 7.45 -4.62 -4.40
CA ILE A 68 8.52 -5.44 -4.96
C ILE A 68 8.45 -6.80 -4.29
N ALA A 69 8.55 -7.83 -5.11
CA ALA A 69 8.72 -9.20 -4.68
C ALA A 69 10.04 -9.71 -5.25
N ASP A 70 10.96 -10.15 -4.38
CA ASP A 70 12.27 -10.65 -4.80
C ASP A 70 12.56 -12.05 -4.24
N ASN A 71 13.27 -12.85 -5.04
CA ASN A 71 13.81 -14.15 -4.65
C ASN A 71 15.21 -14.34 -5.26
N VAL A 72 15.80 -15.52 -5.06
CA VAL A 72 17.15 -15.85 -5.58
C VAL A 72 17.28 -15.84 -7.10
N GLU A 73 16.18 -15.95 -7.84
CA GLU A 73 16.16 -15.93 -9.31
C GLU A 73 15.98 -14.53 -9.88
N GLY A 74 15.41 -13.59 -9.12
CA GLY A 74 15.22 -12.20 -9.53
C GLY A 74 14.15 -11.46 -8.74
N SER A 75 13.78 -10.28 -9.22
CA SER A 75 12.77 -9.41 -8.62
C SER A 75 11.71 -9.00 -9.64
N ASP A 76 10.49 -8.80 -9.18
CA ASP A 76 9.41 -8.22 -9.97
C ASP A 76 8.71 -7.10 -9.19
N GLU A 77 8.08 -6.17 -9.90
CA GLU A 77 7.47 -4.99 -9.27
C GLU A 77 6.14 -4.55 -9.89
N THR A 78 5.28 -4.01 -9.05
CA THR A 78 4.04 -3.33 -9.43
C THR A 78 3.99 -1.97 -8.76
N ARG A 79 3.63 -0.94 -9.54
CA ARG A 79 3.58 0.45 -9.07
C ARG A 79 2.19 1.01 -9.18
N ALA A 80 1.84 1.90 -8.27
CA ALA A 80 0.55 2.55 -8.29
C ALA A 80 0.52 3.89 -7.58
N GLN A 81 -0.40 4.74 -8.03
CA GLN A 81 -0.69 6.01 -7.39
C GLN A 81 -1.71 5.81 -6.28
N LEU A 82 -1.35 6.20 -5.04
CA LEU A 82 -2.31 6.49 -3.98
C LEU A 82 -2.80 7.93 -4.14
N ALA A 83 -4.11 8.12 -4.29
CA ALA A 83 -4.72 9.43 -4.42
C ALA A 83 -5.65 9.71 -3.24
N VAL A 84 -5.22 10.54 -2.29
CA VAL A 84 -5.97 11.00 -1.12
C VAL A 84 -6.70 12.30 -1.44
N ARG A 85 -8.03 12.29 -1.32
CA ARG A 85 -8.87 13.47 -1.54
C ARG A 85 -9.59 13.85 -0.26
N VAL A 86 -9.60 15.15 0.02
CA VAL A 86 -10.35 15.75 1.11
C VAL A 86 -11.65 16.27 0.53
N GLN A 87 -12.78 15.69 0.96
CA GLN A 87 -14.09 16.20 0.61
C GLN A 87 -14.68 16.96 1.80
N GLU A 88 -14.82 18.28 1.64
CA GLU A 88 -15.60 19.10 2.55
C GLU A 88 -17.07 18.74 2.38
N THR A 89 -17.67 18.16 3.40
CA THR A 89 -19.13 17.94 3.40
C THR A 89 -19.81 19.14 4.05
N SER A 90 -20.65 19.81 3.26
CA SER A 90 -21.64 20.87 3.57
C SER A 90 -21.32 21.91 4.67
N MET A 91 -21.55 23.19 4.36
CA MET A 91 -21.37 24.34 5.27
C MET A 91 -22.11 24.23 6.63
N HIS A 92 -23.11 23.37 6.76
CA HIS A 92 -23.90 23.23 7.99
C HIS A 92 -23.33 22.22 8.99
N SER A 93 -22.38 21.37 8.58
CA SER A 93 -21.70 20.42 9.46
C SER A 93 -20.40 19.98 8.79
N PRO A 94 -19.28 20.71 8.96
CA PRO A 94 -18.03 20.39 8.30
C PRO A 94 -17.53 19.03 8.79
N LYS A 95 -17.82 17.98 8.03
CA LYS A 95 -17.25 16.65 8.25
C LYS A 95 -16.26 16.42 7.12
N VAL A 96 -14.99 16.39 7.48
CA VAL A 96 -13.93 16.08 6.53
C VAL A 96 -14.00 14.60 6.22
N THR A 97 -14.24 14.26 4.94
CA THR A 97 -14.19 12.87 4.48
C THR A 97 -12.96 12.68 3.62
N VAL A 98 -12.04 11.83 4.08
CA VAL A 98 -10.84 11.45 3.33
C VAL A 98 -11.16 10.26 2.42
N SER A 99 -11.18 10.40 1.11
CA SER A 99 -11.33 9.26 0.20
C SER A 99 -9.98 8.92 -0.43
N CYS A 100 -9.67 7.64 -0.58
CA CYS A 100 -8.48 7.22 -1.33
C CYS A 100 -8.87 6.43 -2.56
N ASP A 101 -8.22 6.74 -3.68
CA ASP A 101 -8.28 5.95 -4.89
C ASP A 101 -6.93 5.34 -5.19
N PHE A 102 -6.97 4.20 -5.87
CA PHE A 102 -5.78 3.46 -6.24
C PHE A 102 -5.77 3.26 -7.76
N THR A 103 -4.69 3.74 -8.41
CA THR A 103 -4.51 3.60 -9.86
C THR A 103 -3.20 2.89 -10.15
N ALA A 104 -3.26 1.70 -10.73
CA ALA A 104 -2.07 0.99 -11.17
C ALA A 104 -1.35 1.76 -12.27
N ILE A 105 -0.07 2.06 -12.05
CA ILE A 105 0.82 2.75 -12.99
C ILE A 105 1.58 1.71 -13.82
N HIS A 106 2.10 0.68 -13.16
CA HIS A 106 2.79 -0.45 -13.78
C HIS A 106 2.27 -1.75 -13.16
N ARG A 107 1.91 -2.74 -13.99
CA ARG A 107 1.41 -4.03 -13.52
C ARG A 107 2.36 -5.13 -13.95
N SER A 108 2.99 -5.76 -12.97
CA SER A 108 3.60 -7.06 -13.18
C SER A 108 2.50 -8.10 -13.45
N PRO A 109 2.73 -9.09 -14.34
CA PRO A 109 1.82 -10.21 -14.52
C PRO A 109 1.86 -11.20 -13.34
N LEU A 110 2.90 -11.12 -12.50
CA LEU A 110 3.14 -12.02 -11.37
C LEU A 110 2.69 -11.43 -10.03
N LEU A 111 2.47 -10.12 -9.97
CA LEU A 111 2.04 -9.42 -8.76
C LEU A 111 0.65 -8.81 -8.94
N ARG A 112 -0.19 -8.96 -7.92
CA ARG A 112 -1.52 -8.36 -7.90
C ARG A 112 -1.67 -7.44 -6.71
N LEU A 113 -1.68 -6.14 -6.95
CA LEU A 113 -1.96 -5.12 -5.96
C LEU A 113 -3.47 -4.85 -5.85
N SER A 114 -4.00 -4.80 -4.63
CA SER A 114 -5.41 -4.50 -4.39
C SER A 114 -5.62 -3.62 -3.16
N LEU A 115 -6.59 -2.71 -3.26
CA LEU A 115 -6.99 -1.80 -2.20
C LEU A 115 -8.15 -2.40 -1.41
N LEU A 116 -8.00 -2.51 -0.09
CA LEU A 116 -9.08 -2.79 0.84
C LEU A 116 -9.27 -1.55 1.72
N GLN A 117 -10.49 -1.03 1.76
CA GLN A 117 -10.90 0.08 2.61
C GLN A 117 -11.75 -0.47 3.75
N ASP A 118 -11.38 -0.20 5.00
CA ASP A 118 -12.24 -0.51 6.14
C ASP A 118 -13.34 0.57 6.25
N GLN A 119 -14.59 0.14 6.48
CA GLN A 119 -15.77 1.04 6.50
C GLN A 119 -15.95 1.78 7.83
#